data_AF-A0A1V9ZVT2-F1
#
_entry.id   AF-A0A1V9ZVT2-F1
#
_cell.length_a   1.000
_cell.length_b   1.000
_cell.length_c   1.000
_cell.angle_alpha   90.00
_cell.angle_beta   90.00
_cell.angle_gamma   90.00
#
_symmetry.space_group_name_H-M   'P 1'
#
loop_
_entity.id
_entity.type
_entity.pdbx_description
1 polymer ?
#
loop_
_entity_poly.entity_id
_entity_poly.type
_entity_poly.pdbx_seq_one_letter_code
_entity_poly.pdbx_strand_id
1 'polypeptide(L)'
;MSVVVIHVKLIKVCFAVYGRKGKAFNVEITLSATVEELKMAIFTTIQYSKFTPNDLILYLARKNGEWIDDNEQLDELLSGNVDSTFSIIRPSGLLNMYFDANFVSTPLKIHVLVQLPDDDQMSNSVGKLVEPTNMILKESVPKLYADELKYYIERGEIIQRQCPQDSRNILEKINTIYSEDVDPLRFICVEGSSGMGKSQLAFALQGDRPYYYLLATTVDDASQPMYRNFQSISNMFIHFVNLDEPNSYDDSKVLSTASLLYQIKDLWTFGFIYALLEYSNTDQQQNNPKMIHFKNEKSFHIQKCTLNDVRQLVHNMKNTGRKLPFFILDEMVPNSDGLIEKNLSAFQRNVFRSCYLVVIVMGTNSKISNLIA
;
A
#
# COMPACT_ATOMS: atom_id res chain seq x y z
N MET A 1 0.64 37.97 24.67
CA MET A 1 0.88 36.93 23.65
C MET A 1 1.23 37.63 22.35
N SER A 2 2.48 37.56 21.92
CA SER A 2 2.90 38.12 20.64
C SER A 2 2.67 37.06 19.56
N VAL A 3 1.79 37.35 18.60
CA VAL A 3 1.58 36.51 17.42
C VAL A 3 2.71 36.82 16.44
N VAL A 4 3.61 35.85 16.23
CA VAL A 4 4.63 35.93 15.18
C VAL A 4 3.99 35.43 13.89
N VAL A 5 3.72 36.35 12.96
CA VAL A 5 3.25 36.02 11.61
C VAL A 5 4.46 35.62 10.77
N ILE A 6 4.72 34.32 10.66
CA ILE A 6 5.74 33.79 9.74
C ILE A 6 5.22 33.95 8.32
N HIS A 7 5.76 34.92 7.58
CA HIS A 7 5.44 35.10 6.17
C HIS A 7 6.15 34.00 5.36
N VAL A 8 5.41 32.99 4.93
CA VAL A 8 5.92 31.96 4.01
C VAL A 8 6.01 32.57 2.61
N LYS A 9 7.23 32.81 2.14
CA LYS A 9 7.47 33.37 0.81
C LYS A 9 7.47 32.26 -0.23
N LEU A 10 6.47 32.22 -1.10
CA LEU A 10 6.37 31.30 -2.24
C LEU A 10 7.17 31.83 -3.43
N ILE A 11 7.74 30.91 -4.19
CA ILE A 11 8.49 31.16 -5.43
C ILE A 11 7.96 30.25 -6.54
N LYS A 12 8.11 30.69 -7.79
CA LYS A 12 7.74 29.91 -8.98
C LYS A 12 9.02 29.37 -9.62
N VAL A 13 9.16 28.06 -9.68
CA VAL A 13 10.27 27.41 -10.35
C VAL A 13 9.81 26.98 -11.74
N CYS A 14 10.36 27.62 -12.76
CA CYS A 14 10.26 27.17 -14.14
C CYS A 14 11.33 26.10 -14.38
N PHE A 15 10.98 24.99 -15.01
CA PHE A 15 11.96 23.95 -15.30
C PHE A 15 11.75 23.30 -16.66
N ALA A 16 12.84 22.84 -17.26
CA ALA A 16 12.84 22.11 -18.52
C ALA A 16 13.69 20.83 -18.41
N VAL A 17 13.38 19.81 -19.22
CA VAL A 17 14.01 18.48 -19.14
C VAL A 17 14.92 18.26 -20.35
N TYR A 18 16.20 17.95 -20.11
CA TYR A 18 17.16 17.64 -21.18
C TYR A 18 16.63 16.53 -22.11
N GLY A 19 16.84 16.70 -23.42
CA GLY A 19 16.41 15.73 -24.44
C GLY A 19 14.92 15.78 -24.79
N ARG A 20 14.13 16.66 -24.16
CA ARG A 20 12.68 16.83 -24.44
C ARG A 20 12.42 18.21 -25.01
N LYS A 21 12.34 18.32 -26.35
CA LYS A 21 12.08 19.58 -27.05
C LYS A 21 10.74 20.22 -26.65
N GLY A 22 10.74 21.55 -26.48
CA GLY A 22 9.54 22.38 -26.57
C GLY A 22 8.58 22.40 -25.37
N LYS A 23 9.02 22.10 -24.14
CA LYS A 23 8.13 22.30 -22.97
C LYS A 23 8.85 22.62 -21.66
N ALA A 24 8.77 23.88 -21.26
CA ALA A 24 9.02 24.31 -19.88
C ALA A 24 7.75 24.12 -19.02
N PHE A 25 7.95 23.76 -17.76
CA PHE A 25 6.90 23.53 -16.76
C PHE A 25 7.11 24.46 -15.58
N ASN A 26 6.11 24.57 -14.70
CA ASN A 26 6.22 25.39 -13.51
C ASN A 26 5.74 24.64 -12.26
N VAL A 27 6.44 24.83 -11.15
CA VAL A 27 5.98 24.43 -9.80
C VAL A 27 6.06 25.62 -8.86
N GLU A 28 5.13 25.69 -7.91
CA GLU A 28 5.19 26.66 -6.81
C GLU A 28 5.72 25.97 -5.56
N ILE A 29 6.73 26.57 -4.92
CA ILE A 29 7.37 26.01 -3.74
C ILE A 29 7.77 27.12 -2.76
N THR A 30 7.94 26.79 -1.49
CA THR A 30 8.43 27.77 -0.50
C THR A 30 9.91 28.07 -0.73
N LEU A 31 10.33 29.32 -0.52
CA LEU A 31 11.75 29.73 -0.66
C LEU A 31 12.67 28.98 0.31
N SER A 32 12.13 28.54 1.45
CA SER A 32 12.81 27.75 2.47
C SER A 32 12.83 26.25 2.19
N ALA A 33 12.20 25.80 1.10
CA ALA A 33 12.17 24.39 0.77
C ALA A 33 13.57 23.84 0.49
N THR A 34 13.72 22.57 0.81
CA THR A 34 14.88 21.76 0.46
C THR A 34 14.87 21.43 -1.03
N VAL A 35 16.04 21.09 -1.57
CA VAL A 35 16.16 20.61 -2.95
C VAL A 35 15.44 19.27 -3.15
N GLU A 36 15.31 18.46 -2.10
CA GLU A 36 14.50 17.23 -2.11
C GLU A 36 13.01 17.52 -2.33
N GLU A 37 12.45 18.49 -1.62
CA GLU A 37 11.06 18.94 -1.82
C GLU A 37 10.85 19.51 -3.23
N LEU A 38 11.84 20.21 -3.78
CA LEU A 38 11.80 20.67 -5.18
C LEU A 38 11.83 19.49 -6.17
N LYS A 39 12.70 18.50 -5.94
CA LYS A 39 12.75 17.29 -6.76
C LYS A 39 11.42 16.55 -6.74
N MET A 40 10.78 16.43 -5.57
CA MET A 40 9.44 15.84 -5.45
C MET A 40 8.39 16.61 -6.24
N ALA A 41 8.35 17.95 -6.11
CA ALA A 41 7.39 18.78 -6.84
C ALA A 41 7.57 18.69 -8.37
N ILE A 42 8.82 18.71 -8.85
CA ILE A 42 9.16 18.52 -10.26
C ILE A 42 8.73 17.12 -10.73
N PHE A 43 9.05 16.08 -9.95
CA PHE A 43 8.73 14.69 -10.24
C PHE A 43 7.22 14.46 -10.39
N THR A 44 6.42 14.97 -9.45
CA THR A 44 4.95 14.92 -9.53
C THR A 44 4.42 15.60 -10.79
N THR A 45 5.06 16.68 -11.23
CA THR A 45 4.65 17.45 -12.41
C THR A 45 4.96 16.75 -13.73
N ILE A 46 6.09 16.04 -13.82
CA ILE A 46 6.50 15.34 -15.06
C ILE A 46 5.93 13.93 -15.19
N GLN A 47 5.36 13.35 -14.12
CA GLN A 47 4.72 12.02 -14.09
C GLN A 47 5.59 10.90 -14.69
N TYR A 48 6.90 10.94 -14.44
CA TYR A 48 7.82 9.91 -14.93
C TYR A 48 7.87 8.71 -13.98
N SER A 49 7.83 7.48 -14.51
CA SER A 49 7.78 6.25 -13.70
C SER A 49 9.09 5.46 -13.65
N LYS A 50 10.12 5.88 -14.39
CA LYS A 50 11.38 5.12 -14.57
C LYS A 50 12.41 5.35 -13.46
N PHE A 51 12.29 6.42 -12.69
CA PHE A 51 13.24 6.82 -11.67
C PHE A 51 12.48 7.46 -10.50
N THR A 52 13.13 7.65 -9.36
CA THR A 52 12.58 8.34 -8.19
C THR A 52 12.89 9.84 -8.25
N PRO A 53 12.22 10.68 -7.44
CA PRO A 53 12.60 12.09 -7.33
C PRO A 53 14.09 12.31 -7.05
N ASN A 54 14.72 11.40 -6.29
CA ASN A 54 16.12 11.53 -5.87
C ASN A 54 17.11 11.35 -7.03
N ASP A 55 16.72 10.60 -8.05
CA ASP A 55 17.53 10.33 -9.23
C ASP A 55 17.59 11.53 -10.20
N LEU A 56 16.70 12.52 -10.03
CA LEU A 56 16.75 13.76 -10.80
C LEU A 56 18.03 14.53 -10.47
N ILE A 57 18.79 14.92 -11.50
CA ILE A 57 19.89 15.86 -11.34
C ILE A 57 19.39 17.23 -11.78
N LEU A 58 19.43 18.20 -10.86
CA LEU A 58 18.97 19.56 -11.11
C LEU A 58 20.17 20.47 -11.32
N TYR A 59 20.09 21.30 -12.35
CA TYR A 59 21.08 22.33 -12.67
C TYR A 59 20.42 23.70 -12.67
N LEU A 60 21.15 24.72 -12.25
CA LEU A 60 20.74 26.11 -12.48
C LEU A 60 20.87 26.41 -13.98
N ALA A 61 19.81 26.91 -14.60
CA ALA A 61 19.82 27.34 -16.00
C ALA A 61 20.52 28.71 -16.16
N ARG A 62 21.80 28.77 -15.77
CA ARG A 62 22.63 29.97 -15.78
C ARG A 62 23.92 29.71 -16.56
N LYS A 63 24.21 30.56 -17.57
CA LYS A 63 25.46 30.50 -18.35
C LYS A 63 26.15 31.85 -18.28
N ASN A 64 27.46 31.87 -18.01
CA ASN A 64 28.26 33.09 -17.86
C ASN A 64 27.70 34.14 -16.87
N GLY A 65 26.92 33.72 -15.88
CA GLY A 65 26.32 34.64 -14.91
C GLY A 65 24.92 35.16 -15.27
N GLU A 66 24.34 34.77 -16.41
CA GLU A 66 23.01 35.18 -16.86
C GLU A 66 22.01 34.02 -16.92
N TRP A 67 20.73 34.29 -16.65
CA TRP A 67 19.66 33.30 -16.74
C TRP A 67 19.28 33.06 -18.20
N ILE A 68 18.99 31.81 -18.53
CA ILE A 68 18.49 31.45 -19.86
C ILE A 68 17.00 31.75 -19.94
N ASP A 69 16.59 32.55 -20.92
CA ASP A 69 15.17 32.85 -21.17
C ASP A 69 14.44 31.66 -21.81
N ASP A 70 13.12 31.59 -21.60
CA ASP A 70 12.22 30.60 -22.23
C ASP A 70 11.94 31.00 -23.68
N ASN A 71 12.92 30.77 -24.57
CA ASN A 71 12.89 31.13 -25.99
C ASN A 71 13.63 30.08 -26.86
N GLU A 72 13.86 30.38 -28.15
CA GLU A 72 14.54 29.46 -29.10
C GLU A 72 15.93 28.98 -28.61
N GLN A 73 16.62 29.74 -27.75
CA GLN A 73 17.90 29.34 -27.15
C GLN A 73 17.74 28.18 -26.16
N LEU A 74 16.61 28.12 -25.44
CA LEU A 74 16.28 26.99 -24.58
C LEU A 74 16.01 25.74 -25.42
N ASP A 75 15.30 25.86 -26.55
CA ASP A 75 15.02 24.73 -27.43
C ASP A 75 16.28 24.15 -28.07
N GLU A 76 17.24 24.99 -28.47
CA GLU A 76 18.56 24.55 -28.94
C GLU A 76 19.32 23.82 -27.83
N LEU A 77 19.33 24.35 -26.61
CA LEU A 77 19.99 23.74 -25.45
C LEU A 77 19.40 22.37 -25.09
N LEU A 78 18.07 22.23 -25.13
CA LEU A 78 17.37 20.98 -24.82
C LEU A 78 17.56 19.90 -25.90
N SER A 79 18.05 20.27 -27.09
CA SER A 79 18.27 19.35 -28.21
C SER A 79 19.64 18.68 -28.24
N GLY A 80 20.57 19.09 -27.37
CA GLY A 80 21.93 18.57 -27.28
C GLY A 80 22.20 17.64 -26.09
N ASN A 81 23.45 17.20 -25.95
CA ASN A 81 23.95 16.48 -24.77
C ASN A 81 24.12 17.43 -23.57
N VAL A 82 24.20 16.87 -22.36
CA VAL A 82 24.36 17.62 -21.10
C VAL A 82 25.61 18.50 -21.17
N ASP A 83 25.41 19.82 -21.18
CA ASP A 83 26.47 20.82 -21.13
C ASP A 83 27.00 20.91 -19.69
N SER A 84 28.22 20.42 -19.46
CA SER A 84 28.84 20.35 -18.14
C SER A 84 29.20 21.71 -17.53
N THR A 85 28.95 22.81 -18.24
CA THR A 85 29.20 24.18 -17.76
C THR A 85 28.13 24.69 -16.79
N PHE A 86 27.00 23.99 -16.62
CA PHE A 86 25.95 24.37 -15.66
C PHE A 86 26.26 23.96 -14.22
N SER A 87 25.88 24.81 -13.26
CA SER A 87 26.07 24.54 -11.84
C SER A 87 25.02 23.56 -11.30
N ILE A 88 25.48 22.47 -10.71
CA ILE A 88 24.64 21.46 -10.06
C ILE A 88 24.02 22.02 -8.77
N ILE A 89 22.71 21.85 -8.61
CA ILE A 89 22.00 22.11 -7.35
C ILE A 89 22.20 20.89 -6.44
N ARG A 90 22.80 21.11 -5.26
CA ARG A 90 23.15 20.03 -4.33
C ARG A 90 21.90 19.56 -3.57
N PRO A 91 21.68 18.25 -3.43
CA PRO A 91 20.49 17.70 -2.76
C PRO A 91 20.29 18.17 -1.31
N SER A 92 21.36 18.43 -0.58
CA SER A 92 21.33 18.89 0.82
C SER A 92 21.24 20.42 0.98
N GLY A 93 21.19 21.17 -0.11
CA GLY A 93 21.11 22.63 -0.08
C GLY A 93 19.70 23.14 0.18
N LEU A 94 19.58 24.29 0.85
CA LEU A 94 18.36 25.08 0.84
C LEU A 94 18.31 25.89 -0.46
N LEU A 95 17.12 26.08 -1.04
CA LEU A 95 16.98 26.84 -2.28
C LEU A 95 17.50 28.28 -2.14
N ASN A 96 17.34 28.88 -0.95
CA ASN A 96 17.81 30.23 -0.65
C ASN A 96 19.33 30.45 -0.81
N MET A 97 20.14 29.39 -0.80
CA MET A 97 21.58 29.46 -0.96
C MET A 97 22.02 29.65 -2.42
N TYR A 98 21.10 29.50 -3.37
CA TYR A 98 21.37 29.61 -4.81
C TYR A 98 20.98 30.97 -5.41
N PHE A 99 20.63 31.95 -4.57
CA PHE A 99 20.25 33.29 -5.01
C PHE A 99 21.37 34.31 -4.74
N ASP A 100 21.70 35.12 -5.76
CA ASP A 100 22.54 36.30 -5.56
C ASP A 100 21.75 37.35 -4.75
N ALA A 101 22.44 38.14 -3.91
CA ALA A 101 21.83 39.20 -3.10
C ALA A 101 21.06 40.26 -3.93
N ASN A 102 21.29 40.31 -5.24
CA ASN A 102 20.65 41.21 -6.20
C ASN A 102 19.48 40.57 -6.97
N PHE A 103 18.99 39.39 -6.55
CA PHE A 103 17.89 38.70 -7.23
C PHE A 103 16.56 39.42 -6.99
N VAL A 104 16.17 40.29 -7.92
CA VAL A 104 14.90 41.01 -7.94
C VAL A 104 14.10 40.54 -9.14
N SER A 105 13.30 39.48 -8.98
CA SER A 105 12.18 39.24 -9.89
C SER A 105 10.93 38.99 -9.06
N THR A 106 9.88 39.75 -9.36
CA THR A 106 8.52 39.53 -8.87
C THR A 106 7.67 39.03 -10.03
N PRO A 107 7.11 37.81 -9.97
CA PRO A 107 7.38 36.76 -8.98
C PRO A 107 8.81 36.19 -9.15
N LEU A 108 9.41 35.67 -8.07
CA LEU A 108 10.73 35.04 -8.12
C LEU A 108 10.64 33.83 -9.06
N LYS A 109 11.23 33.95 -10.25
CA LYS A 109 11.29 32.89 -11.26
C LYS A 109 12.68 32.27 -11.29
N ILE A 110 12.78 31.00 -10.93
CA ILE A 110 14.03 30.23 -11.04
C ILE A 110 13.90 29.34 -12.26
N HIS A 111 14.92 29.31 -13.11
CA HIS A 111 14.97 28.38 -14.23
C HIS A 111 15.90 27.21 -13.88
N VAL A 112 15.35 26.00 -13.86
CA VAL A 112 16.05 24.75 -13.51
C VAL A 112 16.09 23.82 -14.72
N LEU A 113 17.26 23.29 -15.05
CA LEU A 113 17.38 22.20 -16.01
C LEU A 113 17.38 20.87 -15.26
N VAL A 114 16.55 19.95 -15.72
CA VAL A 114 16.39 18.62 -15.14
C VAL A 114 17.05 17.62 -16.09
N GLN A 115 18.09 16.95 -15.60
CA GLN A 115 18.66 15.79 -16.28
C GLN A 115 18.05 14.52 -15.70
N LEU A 116 17.62 13.63 -16.60
CA LEU A 116 17.20 12.29 -16.27
C LEU A 116 18.43 11.35 -16.29
N PRO A 117 18.48 10.32 -15.44
CA PRO A 117 19.54 9.31 -15.49
C PRO A 117 19.59 8.60 -16.86
N ASP A 118 20.80 8.26 -17.34
CA ASP A 118 20.99 7.46 -18.54
C ASP A 118 20.56 6.00 -18.30
N ASP A 119 19.81 5.42 -19.25
CA ASP A 119 19.21 4.06 -19.16
C ASP A 119 20.29 2.94 -18.99
N ASP A 120 21.58 3.19 -19.29
CA ASP A 120 22.64 2.16 -19.33
C ASP A 120 23.39 1.91 -17.99
N GLN A 121 23.27 2.78 -16.99
CA GLN A 121 24.05 2.66 -15.72
C GLN A 121 23.26 2.05 -14.55
N MET A 122 21.99 1.69 -14.73
CA MET A 122 21.13 1.13 -13.68
C MET A 122 20.48 -0.20 -14.08
N SER A 123 21.26 -1.09 -14.69
CA SER A 123 20.87 -2.48 -14.93
C SER A 123 20.78 -3.34 -13.66
N ASN A 124 20.99 -2.77 -12.47
CA ASN A 124 20.91 -3.49 -11.19
C ASN A 124 20.09 -2.73 -10.14
N SER A 125 18.87 -2.26 -10.45
CA SER A 125 17.77 -2.06 -9.48
C SER A 125 16.48 -1.70 -10.23
N VAL A 126 15.51 -2.60 -10.11
CA VAL A 126 14.28 -2.71 -10.91
C VAL A 126 13.32 -1.53 -10.68
N GLY A 127 13.01 -0.77 -11.74
CA GLY A 127 11.83 0.10 -11.84
C GLY A 127 10.88 -0.43 -12.91
N LYS A 128 10.43 -1.69 -12.76
CA LYS A 128 9.41 -2.27 -13.65
C LYS A 128 8.12 -1.47 -13.41
N LEU A 129 7.56 -0.87 -14.46
CA LEU A 129 6.13 -0.59 -14.49
C LEU A 129 5.44 -1.92 -14.16
N VAL A 130 4.93 -2.06 -12.94
CA VAL A 130 4.11 -3.22 -12.59
C VAL A 130 2.76 -2.93 -13.21
N GLU A 131 2.59 -3.43 -14.43
CA GLU A 131 1.30 -3.45 -15.11
C GLU A 131 0.24 -4.14 -14.24
N PRO A 132 -1.05 -3.87 -14.50
CA PRO A 132 -2.13 -4.59 -13.85
C PRO A 132 -1.83 -6.09 -13.81
N THR A 133 -1.82 -6.64 -12.61
CA THR A 133 -1.36 -8.00 -12.37
C THR A 133 -2.55 -8.93 -12.46
N ASN A 134 -2.51 -9.86 -13.41
CA ASN A 134 -3.46 -10.96 -13.45
C ASN A 134 -3.11 -11.95 -12.36
N MET A 135 -4.02 -12.12 -11.41
CA MET A 135 -3.90 -13.04 -10.30
C MET A 135 -4.78 -14.25 -10.58
N ILE A 136 -4.18 -15.43 -10.56
CA ILE A 136 -4.89 -16.69 -10.73
C ILE A 136 -4.93 -17.40 -9.38
N LEU A 137 -6.13 -17.59 -8.85
CA LEU A 137 -6.36 -18.32 -7.61
C LEU A 137 -6.86 -19.72 -7.86
N LYS A 138 -6.21 -20.69 -7.20
CA LYS A 138 -6.63 -22.08 -7.20
C LYS A 138 -6.08 -22.81 -5.97
N GLU A 139 -6.90 -23.69 -5.41
CA GLU A 139 -6.49 -24.65 -4.39
C GLU A 139 -5.48 -25.66 -4.91
N SER A 140 -4.77 -26.29 -3.98
CA SER A 140 -3.76 -27.29 -4.30
C SER A 140 -4.37 -28.53 -4.93
N VAL A 141 -3.67 -29.09 -5.91
CA VAL A 141 -4.08 -30.30 -6.63
C VAL A 141 -3.84 -31.61 -5.85
N PRO A 142 -2.77 -31.76 -5.03
CA PRO A 142 -2.52 -32.99 -4.31
C PRO A 142 -3.67 -33.36 -3.37
N LYS A 143 -4.20 -34.58 -3.55
CA LYS A 143 -5.33 -35.11 -2.80
C LYS A 143 -5.13 -35.05 -1.27
N LEU A 144 -3.89 -35.27 -0.81
CA LEU A 144 -3.54 -35.20 0.62
C LEU A 144 -3.96 -33.87 1.26
N TYR A 145 -3.66 -32.74 0.59
CA TYR A 145 -3.97 -31.42 1.12
C TYR A 145 -5.48 -31.15 1.11
N ALA A 146 -6.17 -31.59 0.06
CA ALA A 146 -7.63 -31.47 -0.04
C ALA A 146 -8.34 -32.31 1.04
N ASP A 147 -7.85 -33.53 1.32
CA ASP A 147 -8.39 -34.40 2.36
C ASP A 147 -8.18 -33.79 3.76
N GLU A 148 -7.02 -33.17 4.01
CA GLU A 148 -6.78 -32.48 5.29
C GLU A 148 -7.66 -31.23 5.44
N LEU A 149 -7.79 -30.40 4.40
CA LEU A 149 -8.73 -29.27 4.43
C LEU A 149 -10.15 -29.75 4.71
N LYS A 150 -10.59 -30.82 4.05
CA LYS A 150 -11.91 -31.41 4.28
C LYS A 150 -12.07 -31.84 5.75
N TYR A 151 -11.05 -32.49 6.33
CA TYR A 151 -11.06 -32.83 7.75
C TYR A 151 -11.25 -31.60 8.64
N TYR A 152 -10.51 -30.51 8.41
CA TYR A 152 -10.65 -29.28 9.20
C TYR A 152 -12.04 -28.64 9.06
N ILE A 153 -12.61 -28.62 7.85
CA ILE A 153 -13.97 -28.15 7.60
C ILE A 153 -14.98 -28.98 8.40
N GLU A 154 -14.90 -30.31 8.32
CA GLU A 154 -15.79 -31.22 9.04
C GLU A 154 -15.67 -31.05 10.56
N ARG A 155 -14.45 -30.85 11.08
CA ARG A 155 -14.23 -30.55 12.50
C ARG A 155 -14.84 -29.22 12.90
N GLY A 156 -14.72 -28.17 12.08
CA GLY A 156 -15.38 -26.89 12.30
C GLY A 156 -16.90 -27.01 12.38
N GLU A 157 -17.51 -27.79 11.47
CA GLU A 157 -18.96 -28.07 11.48
C GLU A 157 -19.40 -28.89 12.71
N ILE A 158 -18.57 -29.81 13.20
CA ILE A 158 -18.82 -30.53 14.45
C ILE A 158 -18.76 -29.57 15.64
N ILE A 159 -17.73 -28.72 15.72
CA ILE A 159 -17.57 -27.73 16.80
C ILE A 159 -18.79 -26.79 16.82
N GLN A 160 -19.21 -26.29 15.66
CA GLN A 160 -20.38 -25.42 15.59
C GLN A 160 -21.66 -26.11 16.06
N ARG A 161 -21.85 -27.41 15.75
CA ARG A 161 -23.02 -28.16 16.22
C ARG A 161 -22.99 -28.46 17.71
N GLN A 162 -21.80 -28.73 18.27
CA GLN A 162 -21.64 -29.07 19.68
C GLN A 162 -21.59 -27.84 20.60
N CYS A 163 -21.02 -26.74 20.09
CA CYS A 163 -20.85 -25.47 20.80
C CYS A 163 -21.46 -24.30 20.01
N PRO A 164 -22.77 -24.33 19.70
CA PRO A 164 -23.39 -23.35 18.80
C PRO A 164 -23.40 -21.93 19.38
N GLN A 165 -23.31 -21.77 20.70
CA GLN A 165 -23.29 -20.46 21.32
C GLN A 165 -21.93 -19.77 21.15
N ASP A 166 -20.82 -20.49 21.16
CA ASP A 166 -19.47 -19.91 21.05
C ASP A 166 -19.26 -19.30 19.66
N SER A 167 -19.55 -20.06 18.59
CA SER A 167 -19.51 -19.55 17.22
C SER A 167 -20.47 -18.38 17.04
N ARG A 168 -21.70 -18.46 17.57
CA ARG A 168 -22.68 -17.37 17.46
C ARG A 168 -22.22 -16.10 18.15
N ASN A 169 -21.67 -16.18 19.36
CA ASN A 169 -21.16 -15.02 20.09
C ASN A 169 -20.07 -14.29 19.30
N ILE A 170 -19.16 -15.02 18.65
CA ILE A 170 -18.10 -14.43 17.81
C ILE A 170 -18.71 -13.77 16.56
N LEU A 171 -19.62 -14.45 15.87
CA LEU A 171 -20.28 -13.91 14.67
C LEU A 171 -21.15 -12.67 15.00
N GLU A 172 -21.87 -12.69 16.12
CA GLU A 172 -22.62 -11.53 16.65
C GLU A 172 -21.68 -10.37 17.00
N LYS A 173 -20.49 -10.65 17.53
CA LYS A 173 -19.48 -9.63 17.76
C LYS A 173 -18.99 -8.99 16.46
N ILE A 174 -18.77 -9.80 15.41
CA ILE A 174 -18.42 -9.30 14.07
C ILE A 174 -19.54 -8.41 13.52
N ASN A 175 -20.80 -8.84 13.64
CA ASN A 175 -21.98 -8.05 13.27
C ASN A 175 -22.01 -6.71 14.00
N THR A 176 -21.77 -6.73 15.31
CA THR A 176 -21.71 -5.52 16.16
C THR A 176 -20.63 -4.56 15.67
N ILE A 177 -19.41 -5.07 15.43
CA ILE A 177 -18.31 -4.23 14.92
C ILE A 177 -18.69 -3.61 13.58
N TYR A 178 -19.30 -4.36 12.66
CA TYR A 178 -19.69 -3.80 11.36
C TYR A 178 -20.81 -2.74 11.42
N SER A 179 -21.62 -2.76 12.48
CA SER A 179 -22.62 -1.73 12.76
C SER A 179 -22.07 -0.51 13.50
N GLU A 180 -20.86 -0.59 14.05
CA GLU A 180 -20.21 0.54 14.70
C GLU A 180 -19.77 1.58 13.66
N ASP A 181 -20.00 2.86 13.97
CA ASP A 181 -19.49 3.99 13.19
C ASP A 181 -18.18 4.50 13.82
N VAL A 182 -17.18 3.63 13.83
CA VAL A 182 -15.87 3.88 14.44
C VAL A 182 -14.78 3.79 13.37
N ASP A 183 -13.95 4.82 13.28
CA ASP A 183 -12.77 4.88 12.40
C ASP A 183 -11.48 5.02 13.22
N PRO A 184 -10.52 4.07 13.14
CA PRO A 184 -10.56 2.82 12.38
C PRO A 184 -11.41 1.73 13.03
N LEU A 185 -11.89 0.81 12.20
CA LEU A 185 -12.65 -0.33 12.67
C LEU A 185 -11.82 -1.19 13.64
N ARG A 186 -12.48 -1.70 14.68
CA ARG A 186 -11.88 -2.65 15.63
C ARG A 186 -11.55 -3.97 14.93
N PHE A 187 -10.54 -4.65 15.42
CA PHE A 187 -10.16 -6.00 14.98
C PHE A 187 -10.26 -6.96 16.16
N ILE A 188 -10.33 -8.26 15.87
CA ILE A 188 -10.41 -9.32 16.88
C ILE A 188 -9.05 -10.00 16.95
N CYS A 189 -8.57 -10.25 18.15
CA CYS A 189 -7.34 -10.99 18.40
C CYS A 189 -7.69 -12.33 19.05
N VAL A 190 -7.23 -13.43 18.47
CA VAL A 190 -7.41 -14.78 19.05
C VAL A 190 -6.11 -15.20 19.69
N GLU A 191 -6.07 -15.11 21.02
CA GLU A 191 -4.93 -15.55 21.81
C GLU A 191 -5.02 -17.06 22.08
N GLY A 192 -3.94 -17.79 21.78
CA GLY A 192 -3.83 -19.21 22.05
C GLY A 192 -2.45 -19.74 21.68
N SER A 193 -1.93 -20.68 22.45
CA SER A 193 -0.65 -21.33 22.13
C SER A 193 -0.76 -22.19 20.86
N SER A 194 0.39 -22.62 20.34
CA SER A 194 0.40 -23.57 19.22
C SER A 194 -0.30 -24.87 19.64
N GLY A 195 -1.17 -25.40 18.78
CA GLY A 195 -1.98 -26.58 19.07
C GLY A 195 -3.29 -26.33 19.84
N MET A 196 -3.60 -25.10 20.28
CA MET A 196 -4.86 -24.78 20.99
C MET A 196 -6.10 -24.64 20.10
N GLY A 197 -6.04 -25.09 18.85
CA GLY A 197 -7.23 -25.14 18.01
C GLY A 197 -7.57 -23.85 17.27
N LYS A 198 -6.63 -22.91 17.10
CA LYS A 198 -6.89 -21.60 16.46
C LYS A 198 -7.37 -21.75 15.01
N SER A 199 -6.71 -22.57 14.23
CA SER A 199 -7.14 -22.83 12.85
C SER A 199 -8.51 -23.55 12.85
N GLN A 200 -8.79 -24.46 13.78
CA GLN A 200 -10.11 -25.08 13.95
C GLN A 200 -11.21 -24.05 14.28
N LEU A 201 -10.90 -23.02 15.07
CA LEU A 201 -11.83 -21.92 15.31
C LEU A 201 -12.21 -21.24 13.98
N ALA A 202 -11.26 -20.96 13.10
CA ALA A 202 -11.54 -20.35 11.80
C ALA A 202 -12.55 -21.14 10.96
N PHE A 203 -12.52 -22.48 11.03
CA PHE A 203 -13.48 -23.33 10.32
C PHE A 203 -14.85 -23.44 11.00
N ALA A 204 -14.96 -23.06 12.27
CA ALA A 204 -16.21 -23.05 13.03
C ALA A 204 -17.01 -21.74 12.88
N LEU A 205 -16.49 -20.73 12.17
CA LEU A 205 -17.09 -19.40 11.98
C LEU A 205 -17.95 -19.28 10.71
N GLN A 206 -18.68 -20.33 10.35
CA GLN A 206 -19.58 -20.34 9.19
C GLN A 206 -21.01 -19.91 9.57
N GLY A 207 -21.81 -19.47 8.61
CA GLY A 207 -23.28 -19.36 8.71
C GLY A 207 -23.85 -17.94 8.68
N ASP A 208 -23.10 -16.90 9.05
CA ASP A 208 -23.60 -15.51 9.07
C ASP A 208 -23.24 -14.70 7.83
N ARG A 209 -21.98 -14.83 7.37
CA ARG A 209 -21.42 -14.05 6.26
C ARG A 209 -20.27 -14.80 5.59
N PRO A 210 -19.94 -14.49 4.32
CA PRO A 210 -18.73 -15.01 3.70
C PRO A 210 -17.47 -14.56 4.47
N TYR A 211 -16.38 -15.30 4.35
CA TYR A 211 -15.09 -14.88 4.89
C TYR A 211 -13.91 -15.50 4.16
N TYR A 212 -12.76 -14.86 4.29
CA TYR A 212 -11.50 -15.35 3.73
C TYR A 212 -10.56 -15.81 4.84
N TYR A 213 -9.84 -16.90 4.56
CA TYR A 213 -8.76 -17.39 5.39
C TYR A 213 -7.43 -17.17 4.66
N LEU A 214 -6.57 -16.35 5.25
CA LEU A 214 -5.27 -15.96 4.68
C LEU A 214 -4.17 -16.25 5.70
N LEU A 215 -3.00 -16.61 5.18
CA LEU A 215 -1.79 -16.75 5.97
C LEU A 215 -0.94 -15.49 5.81
N ALA A 216 -0.49 -14.97 6.93
CA ALA A 216 0.34 -13.76 6.98
C ALA A 216 1.79 -14.01 6.56
N THR A 217 2.21 -15.28 6.57
CA THR A 217 3.53 -15.75 6.14
C THR A 217 3.44 -16.60 4.89
N THR A 218 4.54 -16.64 4.12
CA THR A 218 4.59 -17.44 2.89
C THR A 218 4.41 -18.92 3.22
N VAL A 219 3.60 -19.60 2.42
CA VAL A 219 3.36 -21.03 2.58
C VAL A 219 4.41 -21.82 1.81
N ASP A 220 5.13 -22.69 2.51
CA ASP A 220 6.25 -23.48 2.02
C ASP A 220 6.17 -24.96 2.44
N ASP A 221 7.21 -25.73 2.10
CA ASP A 221 7.32 -27.18 2.40
C ASP A 221 7.32 -27.53 3.89
N ALA A 222 7.59 -26.57 4.77
CA ALA A 222 7.50 -26.76 6.21
C ALA A 222 6.12 -26.43 6.79
N SER A 223 5.24 -25.81 6.00
CA SER A 223 3.90 -25.39 6.43
C SER A 223 2.95 -26.58 6.64
N GLN A 224 1.93 -26.41 7.51
CA GLN A 224 0.91 -27.43 7.73
C GLN A 224 0.25 -27.82 6.39
N PRO A 225 -0.02 -29.11 6.11
CA PRO A 225 -0.44 -29.49 4.77
C PRO A 225 -1.80 -28.91 4.35
N MET A 226 -2.72 -28.62 5.29
CA MET A 226 -3.95 -27.85 5.02
C MET A 226 -3.65 -26.47 4.44
N TYR A 227 -2.57 -25.78 4.88
CA TYR A 227 -2.22 -24.44 4.41
C TYR A 227 -1.90 -24.40 2.93
N ARG A 228 -1.55 -25.54 2.32
CA ARG A 228 -1.32 -25.65 0.88
C ARG A 228 -2.54 -25.34 0.05
N ASN A 229 -3.74 -25.52 0.59
CA ASN A 229 -4.97 -25.13 -0.09
C ASN A 229 -5.14 -23.61 -0.16
N PHE A 230 -4.51 -22.86 0.75
CA PHE A 230 -4.57 -21.40 0.81
C PHE A 230 -3.29 -20.73 0.30
N GLN A 231 -2.31 -21.52 -0.14
CA GLN A 231 -1.02 -21.01 -0.61
C GLN A 231 -1.19 -19.99 -1.73
N SER A 232 -2.06 -20.27 -2.71
CA SER A 232 -2.27 -19.38 -3.86
C SER A 232 -2.77 -18.00 -3.42
N ILE A 233 -3.82 -17.92 -2.61
CA ILE A 233 -4.37 -16.64 -2.14
C ILE A 233 -3.46 -15.94 -1.13
N SER A 234 -2.85 -16.69 -0.20
CA SER A 234 -2.00 -16.11 0.85
C SER A 234 -0.69 -15.57 0.28
N ASN A 235 -0.06 -16.31 -0.64
CA ASN A 235 1.16 -15.81 -1.29
C ASN A 235 0.88 -14.60 -2.18
N MET A 236 -0.31 -14.50 -2.79
CA MET A 236 -0.71 -13.30 -3.53
C MET A 236 -0.98 -12.11 -2.60
N PHE A 237 -1.64 -12.34 -1.47
CA PHE A 237 -1.78 -11.30 -0.44
C PHE A 237 -0.41 -10.75 -0.01
N ILE A 238 0.52 -11.63 0.34
CA ILE A 238 1.89 -11.26 0.73
C ILE A 238 2.63 -10.56 -0.41
N HIS A 239 2.46 -11.02 -1.65
CA HIS A 239 3.04 -10.38 -2.81
C HIS A 239 2.61 -8.91 -2.93
N PHE A 240 1.30 -8.63 -2.88
CA PHE A 240 0.79 -7.25 -2.97
C PHE A 240 1.16 -6.40 -1.76
N VAL A 241 1.19 -6.98 -0.56
CA VAL A 241 1.72 -6.31 0.64
C VAL A 241 3.18 -5.90 0.43
N ASN A 242 4.02 -6.78 -0.13
CA ASN A 242 5.42 -6.48 -0.39
C ASN A 242 5.60 -5.42 -1.49
N LEU A 243 4.74 -5.39 -2.52
CA LEU A 243 4.75 -4.34 -3.54
C LEU A 243 4.40 -2.95 -3.00
N ASP A 244 3.73 -2.87 -1.85
CA ASP A 244 3.43 -1.62 -1.15
C ASP A 244 4.57 -1.19 -0.19
N GLU A 245 5.60 -2.02 -0.04
CA GLU A 245 6.84 -1.76 0.72
C GLU A 245 6.62 -1.21 2.14
N PRO A 246 5.82 -1.85 3.02
CA PRO A 246 5.49 -1.31 4.34
C PRO A 246 6.72 -1.02 5.22
N ASN A 247 7.80 -1.76 5.02
CA ASN A 247 9.04 -1.60 5.78
C ASN A 247 9.90 -0.40 5.34
N SER A 248 9.58 0.25 4.22
CA SER A 248 10.26 1.48 3.79
C SER A 248 9.70 2.74 4.46
N TYR A 249 8.59 2.62 5.20
CA TYR A 249 7.96 3.72 5.92
C TYR A 249 8.36 3.75 7.40
N ASP A 250 8.31 4.95 7.98
CA ASP A 250 8.39 5.14 9.42
C ASP A 250 7.25 4.40 10.14
N ASP A 251 7.56 3.81 11.29
CA ASP A 251 6.58 3.12 12.15
C ASP A 251 5.30 3.91 12.38
N SER A 252 5.41 5.23 12.63
CA SER A 252 4.27 6.10 12.88
C SER A 252 3.28 6.14 11.71
N LYS A 253 3.76 6.01 10.48
CA LYS A 253 2.92 5.99 9.27
C LYS A 253 2.22 4.64 9.12
N VAL A 254 2.87 3.54 9.47
CA VAL A 254 2.30 2.20 9.30
C VAL A 254 1.34 1.83 10.44
N LEU A 255 1.66 2.25 11.67
CA LEU A 255 0.85 1.94 12.85
C LEU A 255 -0.49 2.71 12.87
N SER A 256 -0.52 3.92 12.32
CA SER A 256 -1.72 4.75 12.28
C SER A 256 -2.47 4.63 10.97
N THR A 257 -3.69 4.09 11.02
CA THR A 257 -4.61 4.03 9.86
C THR A 257 -5.02 5.42 9.34
N ALA A 258 -4.83 6.48 10.13
CA ALA A 258 -5.10 7.86 9.75
C ALA A 258 -3.92 8.51 9.00
N SER A 259 -2.80 7.81 8.82
CA SER A 259 -1.63 8.35 8.13
C SER A 259 -1.86 8.51 6.63
N LEU A 260 -1.05 9.36 5.99
CA LEU A 260 -1.09 9.59 4.54
C LEU A 260 -0.83 8.31 3.72
N LEU A 261 -0.17 7.30 4.31
CA LEU A 261 0.03 5.99 3.68
C LEU A 261 -1.31 5.35 3.31
N TYR A 262 -2.27 5.36 4.24
CA TYR A 262 -3.59 4.77 4.01
C TYR A 262 -4.58 5.75 3.37
N GLN A 263 -4.45 7.05 3.65
CA GLN A 263 -5.46 8.03 3.26
C GLN A 263 -5.30 8.54 1.82
N ILE A 264 -4.08 8.58 1.28
CA ILE A 264 -3.80 9.23 -0.02
C ILE A 264 -3.18 8.28 -1.04
N LYS A 265 -2.37 7.29 -0.61
CA LYS A 265 -1.67 6.44 -1.58
C LYS A 265 -2.61 5.44 -2.25
N ASP A 266 -2.31 5.18 -3.52
CA ASP A 266 -2.82 4.02 -4.24
C ASP A 266 -1.99 2.80 -3.82
N LEU A 267 -2.66 1.79 -3.27
CA LEU A 267 -2.00 0.58 -2.77
C LEU A 267 -2.42 -0.63 -3.60
N TRP A 268 -1.46 -1.51 -3.87
CA TRP A 268 -1.71 -2.82 -4.48
C TRP A 268 -2.60 -3.67 -3.59
N THR A 269 -2.38 -3.60 -2.28
CA THR A 269 -3.16 -4.35 -1.30
C THR A 269 -4.61 -3.88 -1.24
N PHE A 270 -4.89 -2.59 -1.49
CA PHE A 270 -6.26 -2.11 -1.68
C PHE A 270 -6.89 -2.70 -2.94
N GLY A 271 -6.14 -2.77 -4.05
CA GLY A 271 -6.58 -3.44 -5.27
C GLY A 271 -6.95 -4.90 -5.07
N PHE A 272 -6.11 -5.63 -4.32
CA PHE A 272 -6.36 -7.01 -3.94
C PHE A 272 -7.64 -7.15 -3.10
N ILE A 273 -7.81 -6.31 -2.07
CA ILE A 273 -9.01 -6.29 -1.22
C ILE A 273 -10.25 -5.98 -2.05
N TYR A 274 -10.18 -4.99 -2.93
CA TYR A 274 -11.28 -4.59 -3.81
C TYR A 274 -11.75 -5.78 -4.65
N ALA A 275 -10.82 -6.51 -5.29
CA ALA A 275 -11.15 -7.67 -6.12
C ALA A 275 -11.80 -8.82 -5.31
N LEU A 276 -11.34 -9.05 -4.07
CA LEU A 276 -11.98 -10.02 -3.18
C LEU A 276 -13.38 -9.57 -2.75
N LEU A 277 -13.58 -8.28 -2.47
CA LEU A 277 -14.89 -7.73 -2.14
C LEU A 277 -15.87 -7.91 -3.30
N GLU A 278 -15.48 -7.58 -4.54
CA GLU A 278 -16.32 -7.79 -5.72
C GLU A 278 -16.75 -9.25 -5.87
N TYR A 279 -15.82 -10.18 -5.68
CA TYR A 279 -16.13 -11.61 -5.75
C TYR A 279 -17.06 -12.07 -4.63
N SER A 280 -16.81 -11.62 -3.40
CA SER A 280 -17.66 -11.93 -2.24
C SER A 280 -19.06 -11.32 -2.35
N ASN A 281 -19.22 -10.25 -3.15
CA ASN A 281 -20.50 -9.57 -3.38
C ASN A 281 -21.40 -10.29 -4.41
N THR A 282 -20.90 -11.33 -5.08
CA THR A 282 -21.71 -12.13 -6.01
C THR A 282 -22.81 -12.91 -5.27
N ASP A 283 -23.94 -13.16 -5.94
CA ASP A 283 -25.05 -13.94 -5.37
C ASP A 283 -24.61 -15.32 -4.87
N GLN A 284 -23.68 -15.95 -5.57
CA GLN A 284 -23.14 -17.25 -5.18
C GLN A 284 -22.52 -17.21 -3.78
N GLN A 285 -21.73 -16.18 -3.48
CA GLN A 285 -21.04 -16.07 -2.19
C GLN A 285 -21.97 -15.52 -1.10
N GLN A 286 -22.87 -14.60 -1.46
CA GLN A 286 -23.83 -14.01 -0.51
C GLN A 286 -24.87 -15.02 -0.02
N ASN A 287 -25.26 -15.97 -0.88
CA ASN A 287 -26.19 -17.05 -0.51
C ASN A 287 -25.50 -18.25 0.14
N ASN A 288 -24.17 -18.24 0.25
CA ASN A 288 -23.38 -19.29 0.89
C ASN A 288 -22.42 -18.68 1.92
N PRO A 289 -22.93 -18.33 3.13
CA PRO A 289 -22.16 -17.63 4.16
C PRO A 289 -21.14 -18.56 4.83
N LYS A 290 -20.13 -19.00 4.08
CA LYS A 290 -19.07 -19.91 4.53
C LYS A 290 -17.71 -19.33 4.14
N MET A 291 -16.65 -20.04 4.50
CA MET A 291 -15.31 -19.72 4.04
C MET A 291 -15.26 -19.76 2.51
N ILE A 292 -14.79 -18.67 1.90
CA ILE A 292 -14.53 -18.60 0.46
C ILE A 292 -13.17 -19.26 0.20
N HIS A 293 -13.17 -20.24 -0.70
CA HIS A 293 -11.99 -20.94 -1.15
C HIS A 293 -12.11 -21.31 -2.64
N PHE A 294 -10.97 -21.46 -3.31
CA PHE A 294 -10.86 -21.48 -4.77
C PHE A 294 -10.60 -22.87 -5.33
N LYS A 295 -11.59 -23.78 -5.20
CA LYS A 295 -11.50 -25.15 -5.75
C LYS A 295 -11.15 -25.19 -7.24
N ASN A 296 -11.75 -24.26 -7.99
CA ASN A 296 -11.49 -24.06 -9.41
C ASN A 296 -10.68 -22.80 -9.63
N GLU A 297 -9.97 -22.78 -10.74
CA GLU A 297 -9.18 -21.61 -11.15
C GLU A 297 -10.07 -20.39 -11.31
N LYS A 298 -9.68 -19.28 -10.66
CA LYS A 298 -10.35 -18.00 -10.75
C LYS A 298 -9.35 -16.90 -11.00
N SER A 299 -9.54 -16.19 -12.11
CA SER A 299 -8.71 -15.04 -12.48
C SER A 299 -9.28 -13.75 -11.93
N PHE A 300 -8.39 -12.89 -11.46
CA PHE A 300 -8.63 -11.55 -10.95
C PHE A 300 -7.69 -10.58 -11.64
N HIS A 301 -8.21 -9.39 -11.91
CA HIS A 301 -7.42 -8.30 -12.44
C HIS A 301 -7.12 -7.32 -11.31
N ILE A 302 -5.85 -7.25 -10.89
CA ILE A 302 -5.45 -6.41 -9.77
C ILE A 302 -4.72 -5.19 -10.29
N GLN A 303 -5.17 -4.02 -9.88
CA GLN A 303 -4.50 -2.74 -10.07
C GLN A 303 -4.50 -2.00 -8.74
N LYS A 304 -3.57 -1.07 -8.54
CA LYS A 304 -3.64 -0.18 -7.38
C LYS A 304 -4.96 0.58 -7.39
N CYS A 305 -5.52 0.81 -6.22
CA CYS A 305 -6.67 1.71 -6.05
C CYS A 305 -6.54 2.48 -4.74
N THR A 306 -7.39 3.48 -4.58
CA THR A 306 -7.43 4.34 -3.39
C THR A 306 -8.23 3.67 -2.27
N LEU A 307 -8.03 4.14 -1.04
CA LEU A 307 -8.91 3.78 0.08
C LEU A 307 -10.39 4.12 -0.20
N ASN A 308 -10.64 5.22 -0.91
CA ASN A 308 -11.99 5.66 -1.24
C ASN A 308 -12.71 4.67 -2.16
N ASP A 309 -12.02 4.08 -3.13
CA ASP A 309 -12.59 3.08 -4.04
C ASP A 309 -13.08 1.85 -3.25
N VAL A 310 -12.28 1.37 -2.30
CA VAL A 310 -12.64 0.24 -1.44
C VAL A 310 -13.81 0.62 -0.52
N ARG A 311 -13.74 1.78 0.14
CA ARG A 311 -14.80 2.24 1.05
C ARG A 311 -16.13 2.48 0.33
N GLN A 312 -16.10 2.95 -0.92
CA GLN A 312 -17.29 3.11 -1.75
C GLN A 312 -17.93 1.75 -2.06
N LEU A 313 -17.14 0.73 -2.41
CA LEU A 313 -17.65 -0.62 -2.60
C LEU A 313 -18.25 -1.19 -1.31
N VAL A 314 -17.58 -1.01 -0.16
CA VAL A 314 -18.09 -1.40 1.16
C VAL A 314 -19.42 -0.72 1.47
N HIS A 315 -19.54 0.57 1.21
CA HIS A 315 -20.78 1.33 1.41
C HIS A 315 -21.90 0.82 0.49
N ASN A 316 -21.60 0.56 -0.78
CA ASN A 316 -22.56 0.02 -1.74
C ASN A 316 -23.06 -1.37 -1.32
N MET A 317 -22.18 -2.25 -0.83
CA MET A 317 -22.57 -3.56 -0.29
C MET A 317 -23.53 -3.39 0.88
N LYS A 318 -23.21 -2.53 1.86
CA LYS A 318 -24.08 -2.26 3.01
C LYS A 318 -25.46 -1.73 2.57
N ASN A 319 -25.50 -0.77 1.66
CA ASN A 319 -26.75 -0.14 1.18
C ASN A 319 -27.63 -1.11 0.38
N THR A 320 -27.04 -2.10 -0.28
CA THR A 320 -27.77 -3.14 -1.01
C THR A 320 -28.15 -4.34 -0.13
N GLY A 321 -27.95 -4.23 1.19
CA GLY A 321 -28.26 -5.30 2.15
C GLY A 321 -27.30 -6.49 2.09
N ARG A 322 -26.19 -6.37 1.36
CA ARG A 322 -25.17 -7.41 1.20
C ARG A 322 -24.31 -7.47 2.46
N LYS A 323 -23.93 -8.69 2.87
CA LYS A 323 -23.07 -8.91 4.03
C LYS A 323 -21.61 -8.75 3.59
N LEU A 324 -20.88 -7.86 4.27
CA LEU A 324 -19.44 -7.71 4.09
C LEU A 324 -18.72 -8.98 4.55
N PRO A 325 -17.71 -9.47 3.81
CA PRO A 325 -16.90 -10.57 4.31
C PRO A 325 -16.06 -10.11 5.50
N PHE A 326 -15.65 -11.02 6.38
CA PHE A 326 -14.54 -10.76 7.30
C PHE A 326 -13.30 -11.55 6.85
N PHE A 327 -12.14 -11.19 7.40
CA PHE A 327 -10.86 -11.77 7.03
C PHE A 327 -10.20 -12.38 8.26
N ILE A 328 -9.62 -13.56 8.09
CA ILE A 328 -8.79 -14.21 9.10
C ILE A 328 -7.36 -14.16 8.58
N LEU A 329 -6.47 -13.57 9.38
CA LEU A 329 -5.01 -13.62 9.18
C LEU A 329 -4.44 -14.59 10.22
N ASP A 330 -4.05 -15.79 9.79
CA ASP A 330 -3.37 -16.77 10.64
C ASP A 330 -1.84 -16.72 10.42
N GLU A 331 -1.11 -17.32 11.34
CA GLU A 331 0.35 -17.34 11.39
C GLU A 331 0.97 -15.93 11.42
N MET A 332 0.26 -14.94 11.98
CA MET A 332 0.79 -13.60 12.17
C MET A 332 2.00 -13.67 13.12
N VAL A 333 3.13 -13.10 12.70
CA VAL A 333 4.34 -13.04 13.52
C VAL A 333 4.23 -11.81 14.43
N PRO A 334 4.19 -11.99 15.76
CA PRO A 334 4.21 -10.86 16.68
C PRO A 334 5.57 -10.17 16.63
N ASN A 335 5.61 -8.89 17.00
CA ASN A 335 6.84 -8.10 17.07
C ASN A 335 7.87 -8.76 18.00
N SER A 336 8.76 -9.59 17.47
CA SER A 336 9.92 -10.13 18.19
C SER A 336 11.15 -9.36 17.76
N ASP A 337 11.60 -8.43 18.61
CA ASP A 337 12.90 -7.74 18.68
C ASP A 337 13.58 -7.26 17.37
N GLY A 338 12.85 -7.18 16.25
CA GLY A 338 13.32 -6.66 14.97
C GLY A 338 12.39 -5.60 14.39
N LEU A 339 12.97 -4.47 13.95
CA LEU A 339 12.24 -3.37 13.30
C LEU A 339 11.57 -3.79 11.97
N ILE A 340 12.12 -4.80 11.28
CA ILE A 340 11.74 -5.18 9.92
C ILE A 340 10.39 -5.92 9.86
N GLU A 341 9.99 -6.66 10.90
CA GLU A 341 8.73 -7.44 10.85
C GLU A 341 7.54 -6.68 11.42
N LYS A 342 7.80 -5.64 12.23
CA LYS A 342 6.76 -4.86 12.89
C LYS A 342 5.86 -4.12 11.91
N ASN A 343 6.46 -3.44 10.93
CA ASN A 343 5.70 -2.67 9.95
C ASN A 343 4.94 -3.59 9.01
N LEU A 344 5.50 -4.73 8.64
CA LEU A 344 4.80 -5.75 7.86
C LEU A 344 3.52 -6.25 8.55
N SER A 345 3.62 -6.75 9.79
CA SER A 345 2.45 -7.25 10.54
C SER A 345 1.42 -6.15 10.83
N ALA A 346 1.89 -4.94 11.16
CA ALA A 346 1.00 -3.80 11.37
C ALA A 346 0.26 -3.42 10.09
N PHE A 347 0.95 -3.39 8.95
CA PHE A 347 0.37 -3.07 7.65
C PHE A 347 -0.66 -4.10 7.21
N GLN A 348 -0.31 -5.39 7.26
CA GLN A 348 -1.19 -6.50 6.90
C GLN A 348 -2.53 -6.43 7.64
N ARG A 349 -2.53 -6.03 8.91
CA ARG A 349 -3.76 -5.82 9.70
C ARG A 349 -4.44 -4.50 9.35
N ASN A 350 -3.69 -3.38 9.36
CA ASN A 350 -4.25 -2.04 9.29
C ASN A 350 -4.87 -1.73 7.93
N VAL A 351 -4.41 -2.36 6.85
CA VAL A 351 -4.97 -2.18 5.51
C VAL A 351 -6.43 -2.66 5.38
N PHE A 352 -6.85 -3.69 6.14
CA PHE A 352 -8.26 -4.08 6.20
C PHE A 352 -9.07 -3.12 7.07
N ARG A 353 -8.49 -2.70 8.21
CA ARG A 353 -9.15 -1.82 9.17
C ARG A 353 -9.44 -0.44 8.58
N SER A 354 -8.52 0.12 7.80
CA SER A 354 -8.73 1.37 7.09
C SER A 354 -9.89 1.25 6.10
N CYS A 355 -10.02 0.11 5.42
CA CYS A 355 -11.13 -0.21 4.50
C CYS A 355 -12.48 -0.50 5.17
N TYR A 356 -12.60 -0.36 6.50
CA TYR A 356 -13.79 -0.75 7.27
C TYR A 356 -14.15 -2.23 7.15
N LEU A 357 -13.14 -3.10 7.15
CA LEU A 357 -13.29 -4.55 7.13
C LEU A 357 -12.81 -5.13 8.47
N VAL A 358 -13.61 -6.04 9.03
CA VAL A 358 -13.25 -6.79 10.22
C VAL A 358 -12.19 -7.81 9.86
N VAL A 359 -11.09 -7.75 10.60
CA VAL A 359 -10.02 -8.73 10.54
C VAL A 359 -9.88 -9.43 11.90
N ILE A 360 -9.75 -10.75 11.86
CA ILE A 360 -9.38 -11.61 12.99
C ILE A 360 -7.90 -11.93 12.81
N VAL A 361 -7.07 -11.62 13.80
CA VAL A 361 -5.64 -11.94 13.79
C VAL A 361 -5.35 -13.10 14.74
N MET A 362 -4.57 -14.06 14.26
CA MET A 362 -4.16 -15.25 15.00
C MET A 362 -2.65 -15.41 14.84
N GLY A 363 -1.95 -15.59 15.96
CA GLY A 363 -0.49 -15.62 15.98
C GLY A 363 0.13 -17.00 16.05
N THR A 364 1.37 -17.10 15.60
CA THR A 364 2.23 -18.30 15.77
C THR A 364 2.41 -18.67 17.25
N ASN A 365 2.33 -17.69 18.16
CA ASN A 365 2.46 -17.89 19.61
C ASN A 365 1.40 -17.09 20.40
N SER A 366 1.38 -17.28 21.73
CA SER A 366 0.44 -16.61 22.62
C SER A 366 0.66 -15.10 22.76
N LYS A 367 1.72 -14.53 22.19
CA LYS A 367 2.05 -13.10 22.27
C LYS A 367 1.45 -12.27 21.13
N ILE A 368 0.40 -12.78 20.47
CA ILE A 368 -0.31 -12.04 19.42
C ILE A 368 -0.88 -10.70 19.93
N SER A 369 -1.15 -10.60 21.23
CA SER A 369 -1.51 -9.37 21.92
C SER A 369 -0.44 -8.27 21.81
N ASN A 370 0.83 -8.60 21.55
CA ASN A 370 1.87 -7.62 21.26
C ASN A 370 1.67 -6.89 19.92
N LEU A 371 0.78 -7.37 19.04
CA LEU A 371 0.34 -6.61 17.87
C LEU A 371 -0.63 -5.47 18.24
N ILE A 372 -1.21 -5.47 19.44
CA ILE A 372 -2.14 -4.43 19.90
C ILE A 372 -1.40 -3.13 20.26
N ALA A 373 -0.11 -3.22 20.60
CA ALA A 373 0.75 -2.12 21.05
C ALA A 373 1.31 -1.25 19.92
#